data_AF-A0A942P3P1-F1
#
_entry.id   AF-A0A942P3P1-F1
#
_cell.length_a   1.000
_cell.length_b   1.000
_cell.length_c   1.000
_cell.angle_alpha   90.00
_cell.angle_beta   90.00
_cell.angle_gamma   90.00
#
_symmetry.space_group_name_H-M   'P 1'
#
loop_
_entity.id
_entity.type
_entity.pdbx_description
1 polymer ?
#
loop_
_entity_poly.entity_id
_entity_poly.type
_entity_poly.pdbx_seq_one_letter_code
_entity_poly.pdbx_strand_id
1 'polypeptide(L)'
;MKRISLLLISFCLLVACNKQTPPTEGLYLGTFNGRCVVLEDTIHITRTVYIQINSSSNKELVFYHSENGESGIESVVQLDGKNIKGTIKSWVVRAWQHSPTTHISHIHKFIEIVGRWEKLGGEYVITGKFNSIYHFVSTAENINEEYTVEGSFIIKPNKD
;
A
#
# COMPACT_ATOMS: atom_id res chain seq x y z
N MET A 1 -39.07 41.62 23.00
CA MET A 1 -38.26 41.17 21.83
C MET A 1 -37.30 40.05 22.26
N LYS A 2 -37.76 38.79 22.35
CA LYS A 2 -36.96 37.62 22.82
C LYS A 2 -37.26 36.36 21.99
N ARG A 3 -37.13 36.41 20.66
CA ARG A 3 -37.40 35.26 19.78
C ARG A 3 -36.32 34.98 18.72
N ILE A 4 -35.23 35.76 18.69
CA ILE A 4 -34.23 35.66 17.61
C ILE A 4 -33.10 34.66 17.95
N SER A 5 -32.92 34.27 19.22
CA SER A 5 -31.74 33.47 19.63
C SER A 5 -31.80 31.97 19.35
N LEU A 6 -32.96 31.37 19.04
CA LEU A 6 -33.03 29.91 18.81
C LEU A 6 -32.71 29.49 17.37
N LEU A 7 -32.87 30.37 16.38
CA LEU A 7 -32.66 30.06 14.97
C LEU A 7 -31.17 30.09 14.55
N LEU A 8 -30.33 30.83 15.27
CA LEU A 8 -28.87 30.81 15.01
C LEU A 8 -28.18 29.57 15.57
N ILE A 9 -28.70 28.96 16.63
CA ILE A 9 -28.07 27.79 17.27
C ILE A 9 -28.34 26.51 16.45
N SER A 10 -29.50 26.41 15.79
CA SER A 10 -29.79 25.28 14.90
C SER A 10 -29.00 25.31 13.59
N PHE A 11 -28.63 26.50 13.10
CA PHE A 11 -27.84 26.64 11.86
C PHE A 11 -26.36 26.29 12.07
N CYS A 12 -25.80 26.52 13.26
CA CYS A 12 -24.43 26.11 13.59
C CYS A 12 -24.28 24.57 13.68
N LEU A 13 -25.35 23.84 14.01
CA LEU A 13 -25.31 22.38 14.13
C LEU A 13 -25.48 21.64 12.79
N LEU A 14 -25.93 22.31 11.74
CA LEU A 14 -26.12 21.72 10.40
C LEU A 14 -24.85 21.75 9.52
N VAL A 15 -23.78 22.44 9.95
CA VAL A 15 -22.53 22.58 9.17
C VAL A 15 -21.38 21.73 9.72
N ALA A 16 -21.60 20.99 10.82
CA ALA A 16 -20.73 19.87 11.16
C ALA A 16 -21.04 18.69 10.24
N CYS A 17 -20.78 18.85 8.95
CA CYS A 17 -20.54 17.75 8.04
C CYS A 17 -19.25 17.09 8.55
N ASN A 18 -19.38 16.27 9.60
CA ASN A 18 -18.32 15.45 10.16
C ASN A 18 -17.92 14.47 9.07
N LYS A 19 -17.08 14.92 8.13
CA LYS A 19 -16.39 14.05 7.19
C LYS A 19 -15.55 13.13 8.06
N GLN A 20 -16.08 11.95 8.31
CA GLN A 20 -15.42 10.89 9.05
C GLN A 20 -14.00 10.74 8.49
N THR A 21 -12.99 10.98 9.33
CA THR A 21 -11.59 10.85 8.94
C THR A 21 -11.29 9.36 8.70
N PRO A 22 -10.37 9.03 7.77
CA PRO A 22 -9.90 7.66 7.65
C PRO A 22 -9.34 7.17 8.99
N PRO A 23 -9.55 5.89 9.35
CA PRO A 23 -8.78 5.28 10.42
C PRO A 23 -7.32 5.24 9.94
N THR A 24 -6.41 5.74 10.76
CA THR A 24 -5.02 5.90 10.36
C THR A 24 -4.09 4.95 11.09
N GLU A 25 -4.52 4.32 12.17
CA GLU A 25 -3.73 3.32 12.91
C GLU A 25 -4.43 1.95 12.84
N GLY A 26 -3.66 0.88 12.92
CA GLY A 26 -4.17 -0.49 12.97
C GLY A 26 -3.51 -1.43 11.97
N LEU A 27 -4.07 -2.64 11.87
CA LEU A 27 -3.64 -3.68 10.94
C LEU A 27 -4.41 -3.57 9.63
N TYR A 28 -3.70 -3.77 8.54
CA TYR A 28 -4.18 -3.67 7.18
C TYR A 28 -3.60 -4.80 6.32
N LEU A 29 -4.34 -5.15 5.27
CA LEU A 29 -3.92 -6.07 4.23
C LEU A 29 -3.80 -5.31 2.91
N GLY A 30 -2.58 -5.27 2.36
CA GLY A 30 -2.27 -4.71 1.06
C GLY A 30 -2.29 -5.79 -0.03
N THR A 31 -3.04 -5.56 -1.11
CA THR A 31 -2.98 -6.37 -2.32
C THR A 31 -2.39 -5.54 -3.45
N PHE A 32 -1.28 -6.01 -4.02
CA PHE A 32 -0.53 -5.36 -5.10
C PHE A 32 -0.61 -6.23 -6.35
N ASN A 33 -1.15 -5.66 -7.43
CA ASN A 33 -1.32 -6.31 -8.73
C ASN A 33 -0.57 -5.51 -9.79
N GLY A 34 0.49 -6.09 -10.34
CA GLY A 34 1.31 -5.46 -11.37
C GLY A 34 1.57 -6.38 -12.55
N ARG A 35 2.11 -5.78 -13.61
CA ARG A 35 2.57 -6.50 -14.78
C ARG A 35 3.83 -5.87 -15.36
N CYS A 36 4.61 -6.67 -16.04
CA CYS A 36 5.70 -6.24 -16.91
C CYS A 36 5.56 -6.97 -18.25
N VAL A 37 5.89 -6.31 -19.36
CA VAL A 37 6.01 -6.93 -20.67
C VAL A 37 7.49 -6.96 -21.02
N VAL A 38 8.02 -8.16 -21.23
CA VAL A 38 9.43 -8.39 -21.57
C VAL A 38 9.45 -9.15 -22.88
N LEU A 39 9.97 -8.50 -23.93
CA LEU A 39 9.92 -9.02 -25.30
C LEU A 39 8.47 -9.32 -25.71
N GLU A 40 8.07 -10.61 -25.73
CA GLU A 40 6.74 -11.09 -26.10
C GLU A 40 5.98 -11.72 -24.92
N ASP A 41 6.64 -11.87 -23.76
CA ASP A 41 6.05 -12.46 -22.57
C ASP A 41 5.51 -11.40 -21.61
N THR A 42 4.38 -11.70 -20.97
CA THR A 42 3.79 -10.85 -19.93
C THR A 42 3.97 -11.52 -18.57
N ILE A 43 4.74 -10.87 -17.70
CA ILE A 43 4.91 -11.29 -16.32
C ILE A 43 3.81 -10.64 -15.49
N HIS A 44 3.00 -11.46 -14.82
CA HIS A 44 1.98 -11.00 -13.88
C HIS A 44 2.45 -11.19 -12.44
N ILE A 45 2.23 -10.17 -11.62
CA ILE A 45 2.65 -10.19 -10.22
C ILE A 45 1.45 -9.84 -9.35
N THR A 46 1.05 -10.78 -8.50
CA THR A 46 0.05 -10.58 -7.45
C THR A 46 0.72 -10.82 -6.10
N ARG A 47 0.62 -9.85 -5.20
CA ARG A 47 1.18 -9.94 -3.84
C ARG A 47 0.18 -9.50 -2.80
N THR A 48 0.21 -10.21 -1.67
CA THR A 48 -0.49 -9.83 -0.46
C THR A 48 0.55 -9.53 0.63
N VAL A 49 0.39 -8.38 1.29
CA VAL A 49 1.34 -7.85 2.28
C VAL A 49 0.57 -7.45 3.52
N TYR A 50 1.04 -7.87 4.70
CA TYR A 50 0.51 -7.36 5.95
C TYR A 50 1.13 -6.00 6.24
N ILE A 51 0.30 -5.00 6.52
CA ILE A 51 0.71 -3.62 6.77
C ILE A 51 0.15 -3.21 8.12
N GLN A 52 1.00 -2.82 9.05
CA GLN A 52 0.60 -2.14 10.27
C GLN A 52 0.90 -0.66 10.10
N ILE A 53 -0.11 0.18 10.27
CA ILE A 53 0.11 1.63 10.36
C ILE A 53 0.29 1.96 11.83
N ASN A 54 1.54 2.24 12.21
CA ASN A 54 1.93 2.44 13.61
C ASN A 54 1.61 3.85 14.11
N SER A 55 1.63 4.82 13.20
CA SER A 55 1.34 6.20 13.51
C SER A 55 0.95 6.97 12.25
N SER A 56 0.19 8.04 12.46
CA SER A 56 -0.17 8.98 11.42
C SER A 56 -0.07 10.39 11.95
N SER A 57 0.53 11.27 11.15
CA SER A 57 0.44 12.70 11.34
C SER A 57 -0.37 13.32 10.20
N ASN A 58 -0.46 14.65 10.15
CA ASN A 58 -1.05 15.33 8.99
C ASN A 58 -0.14 15.30 7.74
N LYS A 59 1.10 14.80 7.87
CA LYS A 59 2.12 14.84 6.82
C LYS A 59 2.68 13.48 6.43
N GLU A 60 2.51 12.47 7.28
CA GLU A 60 3.17 11.17 7.10
C GLU A 60 2.33 10.02 7.67
N LEU A 61 2.41 8.86 7.04
CA LEU A 61 2.04 7.55 7.60
C LEU A 61 3.30 6.71 7.74
N VAL A 62 3.43 6.04 8.88
CA VAL A 62 4.49 5.06 9.11
C VAL A 62 3.93 3.67 8.91
N PHE A 63 4.37 3.01 7.84
CA PHE A 63 4.03 1.64 7.50
C PHE A 63 5.09 0.70 8.03
N TYR A 64 4.71 -0.21 8.91
CA TYR A 64 5.44 -1.44 9.11
C TYR A 64 4.82 -2.49 8.19
N HIS A 65 5.62 -3.16 7.36
CA HIS A 65 5.08 -4.18 6.47
C HIS A 65 5.91 -5.46 6.50
N SER A 66 5.22 -6.59 6.44
CA SER A 66 5.82 -7.92 6.46
C SER A 66 5.19 -8.79 5.38
N GLU A 67 6.04 -9.46 4.60
CA GLU A 67 5.62 -10.54 3.71
C GLU A 67 5.76 -11.87 4.46
N ASN A 68 4.64 -12.57 4.69
CA ASN A 68 4.54 -13.86 5.42
C ASN A 68 4.89 -13.83 6.92
N GLY A 69 4.89 -12.67 7.59
CA GLY A 69 5.11 -12.59 9.05
C GLY A 69 6.58 -12.58 9.47
N GLU A 70 7.53 -12.66 8.52
CA GLU A 70 8.95 -12.51 8.80
C GLU A 70 9.40 -11.04 8.73
N SER A 71 10.43 -10.72 9.52
CA SER A 71 11.09 -9.40 9.71
C SER A 71 10.52 -8.26 8.88
N GLY A 72 9.58 -7.51 9.46
CA GLY A 72 8.95 -6.40 8.76
C GLY A 72 9.87 -5.17 8.65
N ILE A 73 9.65 -4.40 7.58
CA ILE A 73 10.40 -3.20 7.27
C ILE A 73 9.52 -1.98 7.50
N GLU A 74 10.09 -0.98 8.17
CA GLU A 74 9.44 0.32 8.31
C GLU A 74 9.64 1.16 7.04
N SER A 75 8.56 1.80 6.59
CA SER A 75 8.52 2.71 5.45
C SER A 75 7.69 3.93 5.83
N VAL A 76 8.20 5.12 5.52
CA VAL A 76 7.49 6.37 5.74
C VAL A 76 6.94 6.84 4.40
N VAL A 77 5.63 7.11 4.36
CA VAL A 77 4.96 7.69 3.19
C VAL A 77 4.38 9.04 3.54
N GLN A 78 4.52 9.99 2.63
CA GLN A 78 4.05 11.36 2.79
C GLN A 78 2.53 11.43 2.55
N LEU A 79 1.87 12.29 3.30
CA LEU A 79 0.45 12.62 3.21
C LEU A 79 0.27 14.05 2.72
N ASP A 80 -0.69 14.21 1.81
CA ASP A 80 -1.27 15.49 1.42
C ASP A 80 -2.81 15.37 1.44
N GLY A 81 -3.38 15.64 2.61
CA GLY A 81 -4.80 15.43 2.88
C GLY A 81 -5.19 13.97 2.74
N LYS A 82 -5.89 13.62 1.65
CA LYS A 82 -6.27 12.22 1.35
C LYS A 82 -5.25 11.51 0.48
N ASN A 83 -4.33 12.23 -0.14
CA ASN A 83 -3.35 11.65 -1.06
C ASN A 83 -2.17 11.09 -0.28
N ILE A 84 -1.59 10.01 -0.79
CA ILE A 84 -0.39 9.40 -0.25
C ILE A 84 0.66 9.31 -1.35
N LYS A 85 1.93 9.56 -1.00
CA LYS A 85 3.07 9.38 -1.90
C LYS A 85 4.28 8.95 -1.09
N GLY A 86 5.01 7.96 -1.55
CA GLY A 86 6.25 7.59 -0.87
C GLY A 86 6.86 6.33 -1.44
N THR A 87 7.79 5.76 -0.68
CA THR A 87 8.53 4.59 -1.09
C THR A 87 8.41 3.53 0.00
N ILE A 88 7.86 2.37 -0.35
CA ILE A 88 7.82 1.20 0.53
C ILE A 88 9.09 0.39 0.28
N LYS A 89 9.86 0.10 1.33
CA LYS A 89 11.07 -0.72 1.27
C LYS A 89 10.71 -2.19 1.48
N SER A 90 10.55 -2.97 0.42
CA SER A 90 10.33 -4.42 0.52
C SER A 90 11.65 -5.19 0.41
N TRP A 91 11.81 -6.21 1.26
CA TRP A 91 12.85 -7.24 1.13
C TRP A 91 12.21 -8.61 1.14
N VAL A 92 12.46 -9.39 0.09
CA VAL A 92 11.96 -10.76 0.01
C VAL A 92 13.00 -11.63 -0.66
N VAL A 93 13.32 -12.74 -0.01
CA VAL A 93 14.04 -13.86 -0.61
C VAL A 93 13.02 -14.98 -0.73
N ARG A 94 12.46 -15.21 -1.92
CA ARG A 94 11.67 -16.41 -2.17
C ARG A 94 12.52 -17.44 -2.90
N ALA A 95 12.72 -18.57 -2.24
CA ALA A 95 13.12 -19.81 -2.90
C ALA A 95 11.87 -20.47 -3.49
N TRP A 96 11.80 -20.61 -4.82
CA TRP A 96 10.70 -21.34 -5.46
C TRP A 96 11.01 -22.83 -5.40
N GLN A 97 10.49 -23.53 -4.39
CA GLN A 97 10.74 -24.97 -4.15
C GLN A 97 10.26 -25.90 -5.27
N HIS A 98 9.46 -25.43 -6.23
CA HIS A 98 8.86 -26.26 -7.29
C HIS A 98 9.58 -26.16 -8.63
N SER A 99 10.74 -25.51 -8.68
CA SER A 99 11.61 -25.63 -9.84
C SER A 99 12.78 -26.57 -9.53
N PRO A 100 13.22 -27.41 -10.48
CA PRO A 100 14.39 -28.28 -10.32
C PRO A 100 15.69 -27.52 -10.04
N THR A 101 15.66 -26.19 -10.09
CA THR A 101 16.75 -25.27 -9.88
C THR A 101 16.40 -24.31 -8.75
N THR A 102 17.28 -24.15 -7.77
CA THR A 102 17.05 -23.25 -6.63
C THR A 102 16.98 -21.80 -7.11
N HIS A 103 15.79 -21.29 -7.45
CA HIS A 103 15.57 -19.88 -7.77
C HIS A 103 15.70 -19.05 -6.52
N ILE A 104 16.48 -17.97 -6.57
CA ILE A 104 16.52 -17.00 -5.50
C ILE A 104 16.16 -15.66 -6.10
N SER A 105 14.88 -15.30 -6.09
CA SER A 105 14.49 -13.94 -6.44
C SER A 105 14.87 -13.03 -5.26
N HIS A 106 16.02 -12.36 -5.36
CA HIS A 106 16.38 -11.28 -4.44
C HIS A 106 15.59 -10.04 -4.83
N ILE A 107 14.73 -9.61 -3.92
CA ILE A 107 13.90 -8.43 -4.14
C ILE A 107 14.36 -7.40 -3.12
N HIS A 108 15.43 -6.67 -3.43
CA HIS A 108 15.72 -5.40 -2.76
C HIS A 108 14.89 -4.33 -3.47
N LYS A 109 13.71 -4.00 -2.94
CA LYS A 109 12.78 -3.12 -3.66
C LYS A 109 12.39 -1.90 -2.88
N PHE A 110 12.67 -0.78 -3.51
CA PHE A 110 11.93 0.44 -3.31
C PHE A 110 10.71 0.34 -4.23
N ILE A 111 9.52 0.33 -3.64
CA ILE A 111 8.25 0.40 -4.36
C ILE A 111 7.79 1.84 -4.25
N GLU A 112 7.88 2.59 -5.34
CA GLU A 112 7.29 3.92 -5.39
C GLU A 112 5.77 3.78 -5.45
N ILE A 113 5.08 4.49 -4.57
CA ILE A 113 3.63 4.49 -4.53
C ILE A 113 3.07 5.89 -4.68
N VAL A 114 1.93 5.98 -5.36
CA VAL A 114 1.05 7.15 -5.36
C VAL A 114 -0.37 6.64 -5.20
N GLY A 115 -1.08 7.13 -4.18
CA GLY A 115 -2.41 6.66 -3.87
C GLY A 115 -3.25 7.67 -3.12
N ARG A 116 -4.40 7.22 -2.61
CA ARG A 116 -5.34 8.04 -1.86
C ARG A 116 -6.27 7.21 -0.97
N TRP A 117 -6.76 7.84 0.10
CA TRP A 117 -7.86 7.33 0.89
C TRP A 117 -9.20 7.43 0.14
N GLU A 118 -9.92 6.32 0.07
CA GLU A 118 -11.23 6.18 -0.55
C GLU A 118 -12.19 5.41 0.36
N LYS A 119 -13.49 5.61 0.18
CA LYS A 119 -14.53 4.84 0.88
C LYS A 119 -15.17 3.87 -0.12
N LEU A 120 -14.89 2.58 0.00
CA LEU A 120 -15.42 1.52 -0.86
C LEU A 120 -16.21 0.52 -0.01
N GLY A 121 -17.46 0.23 -0.39
CA GLY A 121 -18.29 -0.73 0.35
C GLY A 121 -18.55 -0.36 1.81
N GLY A 122 -18.46 0.93 2.16
CA GLY A 122 -18.61 1.42 3.54
C GLY A 122 -17.29 1.49 4.34
N GLU A 123 -16.20 0.95 3.81
CA GLU A 123 -14.89 0.89 4.47
C GLU A 123 -13.91 1.90 3.88
N TYR A 124 -13.04 2.45 4.72
CA TYR A 124 -11.93 3.27 4.26
C TYR A 124 -10.78 2.39 3.81
N VAL A 125 -10.31 2.61 2.58
CA VAL A 125 -9.22 1.88 1.96
C VAL A 125 -8.23 2.87 1.34
N ILE A 126 -6.99 2.44 1.14
CA ILE A 126 -6.02 3.17 0.34
C ILE A 126 -5.91 2.50 -1.01
N THR A 127 -6.16 3.23 -2.09
CA THR A 127 -5.98 2.74 -3.46
C THR A 127 -4.89 3.54 -4.16
N GLY A 128 -4.21 2.93 -5.13
CA GLY A 128 -3.18 3.66 -5.85
C GLY A 128 -2.48 2.87 -6.93
N LYS A 129 -1.41 3.46 -7.45
CA LYS A 129 -0.49 2.88 -8.41
C LYS A 129 0.89 2.73 -7.79
N PHE A 130 1.63 1.75 -8.29
CA PHE A 130 3.02 1.58 -7.91
C PHE A 130 3.92 1.34 -9.12
N ASN A 131 5.20 1.66 -8.95
CA ASN A 131 6.29 1.26 -9.83
C ASN A 131 7.38 0.60 -8.97
N SER A 132 7.93 -0.52 -9.44
CA SER A 132 9.03 -1.20 -8.76
C SER A 132 9.89 -2.00 -9.74
N ILE A 133 11.18 -2.10 -9.46
CA ILE A 133 12.13 -2.90 -10.24
C ILE A 133 12.20 -4.31 -9.67
N TYR A 134 11.87 -5.31 -10.47
CA TYR A 134 11.93 -6.73 -10.14
C TYR A 134 13.25 -7.35 -10.58
N HIS A 135 14.16 -7.55 -9.63
CA HIS A 135 15.39 -8.30 -9.86
C HIS A 135 15.12 -9.81 -9.78
N PHE A 136 15.42 -10.53 -10.86
CA PHE A 136 15.25 -11.96 -11.01
C PHE A 136 16.63 -12.61 -11.18
N VAL A 137 16.94 -13.56 -10.30
CA VAL A 137 18.21 -14.30 -10.33
C VAL A 137 17.91 -15.79 -10.32
N SER A 138 18.34 -16.47 -11.38
CA SER A 138 18.31 -17.94 -11.52
C SER A 138 19.75 -18.43 -11.63
N THR A 139 20.25 -19.09 -10.59
CA THR A 139 21.64 -19.59 -10.57
C THR A 139 21.84 -20.75 -11.53
N ALA A 140 20.81 -21.54 -11.82
CA ALA A 140 20.93 -22.69 -12.70
C ALA A 140 20.78 -22.35 -14.18
N GLU A 141 20.00 -21.32 -14.51
CA GLU A 141 19.87 -20.81 -15.88
C GLU A 141 20.83 -19.66 -16.16
N ASN A 142 21.64 -19.28 -15.16
CA ASN A 142 22.56 -18.13 -15.19
C ASN A 142 21.85 -16.83 -15.62
N ILE A 143 20.64 -16.61 -15.12
CA ILE A 143 19.84 -15.42 -15.38
C ILE A 143 20.06 -14.41 -14.24
N ASN A 144 20.24 -13.16 -14.61
CA ASN A 144 20.42 -12.03 -13.71
C ASN A 144 19.83 -10.79 -14.37
N GLU A 145 18.52 -10.57 -14.22
CA GLU A 145 17.75 -9.60 -14.98
C GLU A 145 16.88 -8.71 -14.10
N GLU A 146 16.63 -7.48 -14.55
CA GLU A 146 15.75 -6.53 -13.88
C GLU A 146 14.56 -6.18 -14.76
N TYR A 147 13.37 -6.23 -14.17
CA TYR A 147 12.11 -5.94 -14.86
C TYR A 147 11.35 -4.81 -14.18
N THR A 148 11.06 -3.73 -14.88
CA THR A 148 10.19 -2.67 -14.35
C THR A 148 8.75 -3.15 -14.33
N VAL A 149 8.16 -3.22 -13.15
CA VAL A 149 6.78 -3.64 -12.93
C VAL A 149 5.96 -2.44 -12.49
N GLU A 150 4.90 -2.19 -13.24
CA GLU A 150 3.92 -1.18 -12.92
C GLU A 150 2.61 -1.86 -12.54
N GLY A 151 1.88 -1.26 -11.61
CA GLY A 151 0.66 -1.88 -11.13
C GLY A 151 -0.22 -0.96 -10.31
N SER A 152 -1.21 -1.59 -9.71
CA SER A 152 -2.17 -0.99 -8.79
C SER A 152 -2.17 -1.72 -7.47
N PHE A 153 -2.56 -1.01 -6.41
CA PHE A 153 -2.70 -1.62 -5.10
C PHE A 153 -3.98 -1.17 -4.41
N ILE A 154 -4.41 -2.00 -3.46
CA ILE A 154 -5.45 -1.67 -2.49
C ILE A 154 -5.01 -2.12 -1.10
N ILE A 155 -5.08 -1.24 -0.11
CA ILE A 155 -4.79 -1.53 1.30
C ILE A 155 -6.10 -1.37 2.08
N LYS A 156 -6.52 -2.44 2.74
CA LYS A 156 -7.79 -2.50 3.48
C LYS A 156 -7.54 -2.82 4.95
N PRO A 157 -8.40 -2.39 5.88
CA PRO A 157 -8.31 -2.83 7.27
C PRO A 157 -8.33 -4.36 7.34
N ASN A 158 -7.41 -4.93 8.12
CA ASN A 158 -7.40 -6.34 8.45
C ASN A 158 -8.16 -6.52 9.77
N LYS A 159 -9.27 -7.26 9.76
CA LYS A 159 -10.15 -7.44 10.92
C LYS A 159 -9.98 -8.79 11.62
N ASP A 160 -9.04 -9.60 11.13
CA ASP A 160 -8.74 -10.94 11.62
C ASP A 160 -7.77 -10.91 12.81
#